data_AF-A0A2E2R7M4-F1
#
_entry.id   AF-A0A2E2R7M4-F1
#
_cell.length_a   1.000
_cell.length_b   1.000
_cell.length_c   1.000
_cell.angle_alpha   90.00
_cell.angle_beta   90.00
_cell.angle_gamma   90.00
#
_symmetry.space_group_name_H-M   'P 1'
#
loop_
_entity.id
_entity.type
_entity.pdbx_description
1 polymer ?
#
loop_
_entity_poly.entity_id
_entity_poly.type
_entity_poly.pdbx_seq_one_letter_code
_entity_poly.pdbx_strand_id
1 'polypeptide(L)'
;MTVPTPEQIAKMDADQLRALLLGQIKANSALQVQTSELQSSNTQLLAANTNLQAVNAELQVVVKYKDAVISKITLELALHKRLRFSKKAESLTAEQRHLFDETLDGDTAQIEQEELDKLPEQDKVIVTKALQPKRKPLPPELPRTEIRHEPDSTLCKCGCQLKRIGEDVAEKLDYQPGTFSVERHIRGKWVCDECETLIQAPVPAHVIDKGMATTNLLAQVLVNKFADHLPLYRQEQIFERTGYKLSASTMGSWVGQCGAALQPLVDALRTQILQQGVLHADETPITMLCAKQALKTGSVSKKAYLWAYATTQHADIKAVVFDFAEGRSGQHAKAFLEGWSGTLICDDYQGYKALIKDNQITEAACMAHARRKFFELFAANKSHIAQAALEQFNAIYAVEAQLQDIQPDERRHRRQTEIEPLMDKLRQWLLDHKIKVPDGSSTMKAIDYSLKRWDALTTFLDDPHTPIDNNWVENQIRPIAVGRKNWLFAGSLRSGQRNAAIMSLVQSAKLNGLNPLEYLTDVMDRLPTQPYSKINELLPHNWKPAN
;
A
#
# COMPACT_ATOMS: atom_id res chain seq x y z
N MET A 1 69.27 36.83 19.75
CA MET A 1 70.33 37.85 19.92
C MET A 1 69.81 38.89 20.89
N THR A 2 70.49 39.12 22.00
CA THR A 2 70.19 40.23 22.91
C THR A 2 70.38 41.53 22.14
N VAL A 3 69.34 42.36 22.09
CA VAL A 3 69.41 43.67 21.44
C VAL A 3 70.40 44.53 22.25
N PRO A 4 71.43 45.13 21.62
CA PRO A 4 72.39 45.96 22.33
C PRO A 4 71.68 47.14 23.00
N THR A 5 72.08 47.49 24.22
CA THR A 5 71.49 48.61 24.94
C THR A 5 71.84 49.94 24.26
N PRO A 6 71.05 51.02 24.45
CA PRO A 6 71.35 52.32 23.85
C PRO A 6 72.77 52.82 24.13
N GLU A 7 73.31 52.51 25.32
CA GLU A 7 74.69 52.83 25.73
C GLU A 7 75.75 52.01 24.99
N GLN A 8 75.43 50.79 24.57
CA GLN A 8 76.31 49.94 23.76
C GLN A 8 76.31 50.39 22.30
N ILE A 9 75.16 50.82 21.76
CA ILE A 9 75.01 51.34 20.40
C ILE A 9 75.81 52.64 20.23
N ALA A 10 75.82 53.51 21.23
CA ALA A 10 76.54 54.79 21.21
C ALA A 10 78.08 54.66 21.15
N LYS A 11 78.63 53.46 21.40
CA LYS A 11 80.08 53.17 21.38
C LYS A 11 80.53 52.39 20.13
N MET A 12 79.62 52.09 19.20
CA MET A 12 79.91 51.30 18.01
C MET A 12 80.48 52.19 16.88
N ASP A 13 81.42 51.65 16.11
CA ASP A 13 81.93 52.31 14.91
C ASP A 13 80.95 52.17 13.71
N ALA A 14 81.23 52.87 12.60
CA ALA A 14 80.36 52.89 11.43
C ALA A 14 80.14 51.51 10.78
N ASP A 15 81.17 50.65 10.80
CA ASP A 15 81.08 49.29 10.23
C ASP A 15 80.27 48.36 11.14
N GLN A 16 80.43 48.51 12.46
CA GLN A 16 79.63 47.81 13.47
C GLN A 16 78.15 48.20 13.41
N LEU A 17 77.84 49.50 13.23
CA LEU A 17 76.46 49.97 13.03
C LEU A 17 75.85 49.44 11.72
N ARG A 18 76.62 49.39 10.63
CA ARG A 18 76.18 48.84 9.35
C ARG A 18 75.92 47.34 9.44
N ALA A 19 76.78 46.59 10.14
CA ALA A 19 76.58 45.16 10.39
C ALA A 19 75.33 44.89 11.25
N LEU A 20 75.07 45.72 12.27
CA LEU A 20 73.88 45.64 13.11
C LEU A 20 72.60 45.91 12.29
N LEU A 21 72.60 46.96 11.46
CA LEU A 21 71.46 47.32 10.60
C LEU A 21 71.18 46.23 9.56
N LEU A 22 72.21 45.69 8.90
CA LEU A 22 72.07 44.58 7.96
C LEU A 22 71.57 43.30 8.66
N GLY A 23 72.00 43.04 9.90
CA GLY A 23 71.49 41.96 10.73
C GLY A 23 70.00 42.13 11.07
N GLN A 24 69.58 43.35 11.41
CA GLN A 24 68.17 43.68 11.67
C GLN A 24 67.31 43.59 10.41
N ILE A 25 67.77 44.06 9.26
CA ILE A 25 67.04 43.94 7.98
C ILE A 25 66.85 42.47 7.62
N LYS A 26 67.89 41.63 7.76
CA LYS A 26 67.78 40.18 7.55
C LYS A 26 66.78 39.55 8.52
N ALA A 27 66.84 39.88 9.81
CA ALA A 27 65.90 39.37 10.81
C ALA A 27 64.45 39.80 10.51
N ASN A 28 64.23 41.06 10.12
CA ASN A 28 62.91 41.56 9.75
C ASN A 28 62.38 40.91 8.47
N SER A 29 63.23 40.70 7.46
CA SER A 29 62.83 39.99 6.24
C SER A 29 62.46 38.53 6.52
N ALA A 30 63.21 37.84 7.40
CA ALA A 30 62.89 36.48 7.84
C ALA A 30 61.57 36.42 8.62
N LEU A 31 61.33 37.38 9.53
CA LEU A 31 60.06 37.52 10.26
C LEU A 31 58.88 37.81 9.32
N GLN A 32 59.09 38.61 8.27
CA GLN A 32 58.05 38.92 7.29
C GLN A 32 57.68 37.70 6.44
N VAL A 33 58.67 36.91 6.00
CA VAL A 33 58.44 35.62 5.34
C VAL A 33 57.67 34.67 6.27
N GLN A 34 58.13 34.50 7.50
CA GLN A 34 57.48 33.64 8.50
C GLN A 34 56.03 34.08 8.80
N THR A 35 55.77 35.40 8.85
CA THR A 35 54.42 35.95 9.04
C THR A 35 53.52 35.63 7.85
N SER A 36 54.02 35.74 6.62
CA SER A 36 53.27 35.41 5.41
C SER A 36 52.94 33.91 5.30
N GLU A 37 53.87 33.05 5.69
CA GLU A 37 53.66 31.59 5.77
C GLU A 37 52.59 31.24 6.83
N LEU A 38 52.65 31.87 8.01
CA LEU A 38 51.64 31.71 9.05
C LEU A 38 50.26 32.20 8.61
N GLN A 39 50.17 33.31 7.88
CA GLN A 39 48.91 33.81 7.32
C GLN A 39 48.31 32.86 6.28
N SER A 40 49.14 32.31 5.39
CA SER A 40 48.72 31.28 4.44
C SER A 40 48.21 30.03 5.15
N SER A 41 48.94 29.54 6.15
CA SER A 41 48.55 28.38 6.95
C SER A 41 47.24 28.62 7.71
N ASN A 42 47.07 29.78 8.35
CA ASN A 42 45.82 30.14 9.03
C ASN A 42 44.63 30.21 8.06
N THR A 43 44.84 30.72 6.85
CA THR A 43 43.79 30.75 5.82
C THR A 43 43.38 29.33 5.40
N GLN A 44 44.36 28.44 5.20
CA GLN A 44 44.10 27.02 4.92
C GLN A 44 43.36 26.32 6.08
N LEU A 45 43.75 26.60 7.33
CA LEU A 45 43.09 26.04 8.51
C LEU A 45 41.64 26.55 8.67
N LEU A 46 41.39 27.83 8.40
CA LEU A 46 40.03 28.38 8.41
C LEU A 46 39.16 27.74 7.31
N ALA A 47 39.70 27.56 6.11
CA ALA A 47 39.02 26.84 5.02
C ALA A 47 38.73 25.37 5.38
N ALA A 48 39.68 24.69 6.02
CA ALA A 48 39.47 23.32 6.49
C ALA A 48 38.42 23.24 7.60
N ASN A 49 38.43 24.18 8.56
CA ASN A 49 37.48 24.21 9.67
C ASN A 49 36.04 24.50 9.18
N THR A 50 35.89 25.44 8.24
CA THR A 50 34.58 25.71 7.61
C THR A 50 34.06 24.50 6.83
N ASN A 51 34.91 23.79 6.08
CA ASN A 51 34.54 22.54 5.42
C ASN A 51 34.14 21.45 6.43
N LEU A 52 34.89 21.28 7.53
CA LEU A 52 34.57 20.33 8.60
C LEU A 52 33.23 20.66 9.28
N GLN A 53 32.94 21.95 9.51
CA GLN A 53 31.65 22.40 10.05
C GLN A 53 30.50 22.05 9.10
N ALA A 54 30.68 22.25 7.78
CA ALA A 54 29.67 21.88 6.79
C ALA A 54 29.42 20.36 6.77
N VAL A 55 30.48 19.54 6.72
CA VAL A 55 30.36 18.07 6.76
C VAL A 55 29.71 17.60 8.07
N ASN A 56 30.05 18.21 9.21
CA ASN A 56 29.42 17.88 10.48
C ASN A 56 27.93 18.21 10.50
N ALA A 57 27.51 19.32 9.89
CA ALA A 57 26.11 19.67 9.76
C ALA A 57 25.34 18.64 8.91
N GLU A 58 25.90 18.22 7.76
CA GLU A 58 25.31 17.15 6.94
C GLU A 58 25.22 15.82 7.71
N LEU A 59 26.27 15.43 8.43
CA LEU A 59 26.26 14.21 9.24
C LEU A 59 25.23 14.26 10.37
N GLN A 60 25.02 15.41 11.01
CA GLN A 60 24.00 15.57 12.04
C GLN A 60 22.59 15.35 11.51
N VAL A 61 22.30 15.79 10.28
CA VAL A 61 21.01 15.51 9.61
C VAL A 61 20.83 14.00 9.42
N VAL A 62 21.86 13.31 8.93
CA VAL A 62 21.82 11.85 8.72
C VAL A 62 21.67 11.08 10.03
N VAL A 63 22.36 11.49 11.09
CA VAL A 63 22.25 10.85 12.42
C VAL A 63 20.84 11.02 12.98
N LYS A 64 20.26 12.22 12.94
CA LYS A 64 18.89 12.47 13.41
C LYS A 64 17.87 11.60 12.68
N TYR A 65 17.98 11.49 11.36
CA TYR A 65 17.14 10.60 10.56
C TYR A 65 17.31 9.14 10.99
N LYS A 66 18.56 8.65 11.06
CA LYS A 66 18.86 7.27 11.47
C LYS A 66 18.33 6.97 12.87
N ASP A 67 18.50 7.87 13.84
CA ASP A 67 18.03 7.69 15.20
C ASP A 67 16.50 7.58 15.27
N ALA A 68 15.78 8.41 14.50
CA ALA A 68 14.32 8.34 14.43
C ALA A 68 13.84 7.00 13.83
N VAL A 69 14.46 6.58 12.73
CA VAL A 69 14.17 5.30 12.05
C VAL A 69 14.51 4.11 12.95
N ILE A 70 15.72 4.08 13.52
CA ILE A 70 16.19 3.01 14.42
C ILE A 70 15.27 2.91 15.62
N SER A 71 14.84 4.02 16.22
CA SER A 71 13.91 3.99 17.36
C SER A 71 12.61 3.26 17.01
N LYS A 72 12.01 3.57 15.86
CA LYS A 72 10.75 2.95 15.39
C LYS A 72 10.93 1.50 14.98
N ILE A 73 11.96 1.18 14.20
CA ILE A 73 12.26 -0.20 13.78
C ILE A 73 12.62 -1.05 14.99
N THR A 74 13.37 -0.53 15.97
CA THR A 74 13.72 -1.27 17.19
C THR A 74 12.46 -1.66 17.96
N LEU A 75 11.48 -0.74 18.04
CA LEU A 75 10.18 -1.06 18.61
C LEU A 75 9.51 -2.17 17.81
N GLU A 76 9.32 -2.02 16.49
CA GLU A 76 8.67 -3.06 15.67
C GLU A 76 9.39 -4.40 15.75
N LEU A 77 10.71 -4.43 15.64
CA LEU A 77 11.53 -5.63 15.73
C LEU A 77 11.43 -6.30 17.10
N ALA A 78 11.38 -5.53 18.20
CA ALA A 78 11.14 -6.09 19.53
C ALA A 78 9.73 -6.71 19.63
N LEU A 79 8.73 -6.08 19.02
CA LEU A 79 7.39 -6.64 18.92
C LEU A 79 7.42 -7.94 18.11
N HIS A 80 7.93 -7.92 16.87
CA HIS A 80 8.06 -9.08 15.98
C HIS A 80 8.84 -10.26 16.61
N LYS A 81 9.96 -10.01 17.29
CA LYS A 81 10.70 -11.08 18.00
C LYS A 81 9.87 -11.73 19.09
N ARG A 82 9.16 -10.94 19.92
CA ARG A 82 8.29 -11.47 20.97
C ARG A 82 7.14 -12.31 20.39
N LEU A 83 6.67 -11.96 19.19
CA LEU A 83 5.66 -12.72 18.45
C LEU A 83 6.23 -14.05 17.93
N ARG A 84 7.39 -13.99 17.24
CA ARG A 84 8.08 -15.15 16.62
C ARG A 84 8.51 -16.22 17.61
N PHE A 85 8.85 -15.83 18.84
CA PHE A 85 9.30 -16.75 19.90
C PHE A 85 8.22 -17.01 20.97
N SER A 86 6.95 -16.73 20.68
CA SER A 86 5.85 -17.04 21.60
C SER A 86 5.52 -18.54 21.60
N LYS A 87 4.96 -19.06 22.70
CA LYS A 87 4.51 -20.47 22.81
C LYS A 87 3.55 -20.91 21.69
N LYS A 88 2.76 -19.99 21.13
CA LYS A 88 1.89 -20.26 19.96
C LYS A 88 2.65 -20.29 18.63
N ALA A 89 3.80 -19.62 18.53
CA ALA A 89 4.66 -19.68 17.35
C ALA A 89 5.50 -20.96 17.30
N GLU A 90 5.67 -21.67 18.43
CA GLU A 90 6.33 -22.98 18.49
C GLU A 90 5.56 -24.06 17.70
N SER A 91 4.24 -23.95 17.59
CA SER A 91 3.41 -24.86 16.77
C SER A 91 3.40 -24.53 15.28
N LEU A 92 4.06 -23.45 14.85
CA LEU A 92 4.17 -23.05 13.45
C LEU A 92 5.34 -23.75 12.77
N THR A 93 5.13 -24.19 11.53
CA THR A 93 6.20 -24.77 10.70
C THR A 93 7.27 -23.72 10.38
N ALA A 94 8.46 -24.17 9.93
CA ALA A 94 9.52 -23.25 9.55
C ALA A 94 9.07 -22.28 8.44
N GLU A 95 8.29 -22.78 7.48
CA GLU A 95 7.73 -22.00 6.37
C GLU A 95 6.76 -20.92 6.87
N GLN A 96 5.92 -21.27 7.85
CA GLN A 96 4.96 -20.33 8.44
C GLN A 96 5.64 -19.22 9.25
N ARG A 97 6.87 -19.43 9.72
CA ARG A 97 7.64 -18.40 10.43
C ARG A 97 8.14 -17.30 9.49
N HIS A 98 8.32 -17.58 8.20
CA HIS A 98 8.72 -16.56 7.23
C HIS A 98 7.66 -15.45 7.04
N LEU A 99 6.37 -15.75 7.29
CA LEU A 99 5.29 -14.76 7.21
C LEU A 99 5.48 -13.57 8.17
N PHE A 100 6.17 -13.78 9.30
CA PHE A 100 6.49 -12.70 10.24
C PHE A 100 7.59 -11.78 9.70
N ASP A 101 8.58 -12.37 9.01
CA ASP A 101 9.69 -11.65 8.42
C ASP A 101 9.17 -10.80 7.25
N GLU A 102 8.30 -11.36 6.38
CA GLU A 102 7.63 -10.62 5.30
C GLU A 102 6.91 -9.35 5.80
N THR A 103 6.22 -9.46 6.95
CA THR A 103 5.50 -8.34 7.56
C THR A 103 6.48 -7.27 8.07
N LEU A 104 7.53 -7.71 8.76
CA LEU A 104 8.54 -6.83 9.33
C LEU A 104 9.29 -6.05 8.23
N ASP A 105 9.64 -6.71 7.14
CA ASP A 105 10.32 -6.10 6.00
C ASP A 105 9.47 -4.99 5.35
N GLY A 106 8.16 -5.26 5.17
CA GLY A 106 7.22 -4.27 4.63
C GLY A 106 6.97 -3.09 5.58
N ASP A 107 6.84 -3.35 6.88
CA ASP A 107 6.68 -2.29 7.88
C ASP A 107 7.95 -1.43 8.01
N THR A 108 9.12 -2.05 7.97
CA THR A 108 10.42 -1.36 8.00
C THR A 108 10.56 -0.41 6.81
N ALA A 109 10.30 -0.91 5.59
CA ALA A 109 10.40 -0.10 4.38
C ALA A 109 9.46 1.12 4.41
N GLN A 110 8.22 0.94 4.91
CA GLN A 110 7.30 2.06 5.07
C GLN A 110 7.77 3.06 6.13
N ILE A 111 8.29 2.59 7.28
CA ILE A 111 8.82 3.49 8.32
C ILE A 111 9.96 4.35 7.76
N GLU A 112 10.89 3.74 7.03
CA GLU A 112 11.99 4.46 6.40
C GLU A 112 11.47 5.55 5.44
N GLN A 113 10.52 5.20 4.57
CA GLN A 113 9.94 6.17 3.64
C GLN A 113 9.17 7.30 4.35
N GLU A 114 8.33 6.97 5.34
CA GLU A 114 7.57 7.96 6.11
C GLU A 114 8.47 8.96 6.86
N GLU A 115 9.60 8.49 7.40
CA GLU A 115 10.55 9.39 8.06
C GLU A 115 11.32 10.23 7.05
N LEU A 116 11.60 9.69 5.87
CA LEU A 116 12.28 10.42 4.80
C LEU A 116 11.37 11.54 4.26
N ASP A 117 10.09 11.26 4.08
CA ASP A 117 9.10 12.21 3.54
C ASP A 117 8.86 13.41 4.47
N LYS A 118 9.12 13.26 5.78
CA LYS A 118 9.01 14.34 6.77
C LYS A 118 10.16 15.34 6.74
N LEU A 119 11.28 14.98 6.10
CA LEU A 119 12.43 15.86 6.00
C LEU A 119 12.19 16.98 4.97
N PRO A 120 12.80 18.16 5.14
CA PRO A 120 12.93 19.15 4.07
C PRO A 120 13.64 18.59 2.84
N GLU A 121 13.34 19.08 1.64
CA GLU A 121 13.94 18.57 0.37
C GLU A 121 15.48 18.59 0.38
N GLN A 122 16.09 19.64 0.92
CA GLN A 122 17.55 19.72 1.07
C GLN A 122 18.12 18.57 1.94
N ASP A 123 17.42 18.21 3.01
CA ASP A 123 17.82 17.16 3.94
C ASP A 123 17.58 15.77 3.33
N LYS A 124 16.51 15.60 2.54
CA LYS A 124 16.28 14.37 1.77
C LYS A 124 17.44 14.07 0.83
N VAL A 125 17.98 15.07 0.14
CA VAL A 125 19.14 14.90 -0.76
C VAL A 125 20.37 14.44 0.03
N ILE A 126 20.63 15.05 1.20
CA ILE A 126 21.74 14.67 2.08
C ILE A 126 21.59 13.21 2.55
N VAL A 127 20.42 12.86 3.09
CA VAL A 127 20.13 11.53 3.63
C VAL A 127 20.19 10.46 2.54
N THR A 128 19.55 10.69 1.39
CA THR A 128 19.56 9.72 0.27
C THR A 128 20.95 9.51 -0.32
N LYS A 129 21.80 10.54 -0.36
CA LYS A 129 23.21 10.42 -0.77
C LYS A 129 24.01 9.60 0.24
N ALA A 130 23.82 9.82 1.53
CA ALA A 130 24.54 9.11 2.58
C ALA A 130 24.11 7.63 2.73
N LEU A 131 22.87 7.31 2.41
CA LEU A 131 22.29 5.97 2.56
C LEU A 131 22.35 5.12 1.29
N GLN A 132 23.03 5.56 0.23
CA GLN A 132 23.10 4.79 -1.02
C GLN A 132 23.61 3.36 -0.77
N PRO A 133 22.77 2.33 -0.98
CA PRO A 133 23.17 0.96 -0.75
C PRO A 133 24.18 0.53 -1.82
N LYS A 134 25.27 -0.13 -1.40
CA LYS A 134 26.19 -0.80 -2.33
C LYS A 134 25.48 -2.02 -2.90
N ARG A 135 24.92 -1.89 -4.10
CA ARG A 135 24.21 -2.97 -4.79
C ARG A 135 25.20 -3.98 -5.35
N LYS A 136 24.89 -5.26 -5.17
CA LYS A 136 25.55 -6.31 -5.95
C LYS A 136 25.07 -6.18 -7.40
N PRO A 137 25.95 -6.30 -8.40
CA PRO A 137 25.54 -6.32 -9.80
C PRO A 137 24.62 -7.51 -10.05
N LEU A 138 23.66 -7.33 -10.97
CA LEU A 138 22.80 -8.43 -11.41
C LEU A 138 23.64 -9.46 -12.19
N PRO A 139 23.27 -10.75 -12.15
CA PRO A 139 24.09 -11.78 -12.79
C PRO A 139 24.29 -11.54 -14.30
N PRO A 140 25.52 -11.74 -14.83
CA PRO A 140 25.83 -11.50 -16.24
C PRO A 140 25.10 -12.45 -17.20
N GLU A 141 24.67 -13.62 -16.73
CA GLU A 141 23.95 -14.64 -17.50
C GLU A 141 22.50 -14.28 -17.82
N LEU A 142 21.90 -13.32 -17.11
CA LEU A 142 20.54 -12.88 -17.40
C LEU A 142 20.49 -12.09 -18.72
N PRO A 143 19.51 -12.35 -19.60
CA PRO A 143 19.37 -11.64 -20.86
C PRO A 143 19.15 -10.15 -20.60
N ARG A 144 19.87 -9.30 -21.32
CA ARG A 144 19.81 -7.83 -21.19
C ARG A 144 19.15 -7.20 -22.40
N THR A 145 18.18 -6.33 -22.13
CA THR A 145 17.55 -5.47 -23.14
C THR A 145 18.04 -4.05 -22.93
N GLU A 146 18.64 -3.44 -23.95
CA GLU A 146 19.10 -2.05 -23.86
C GLU A 146 17.96 -1.08 -24.15
N ILE A 147 17.70 -0.17 -23.21
CA ILE A 147 16.73 0.92 -23.36
C ILE A 147 17.51 2.23 -23.34
N ARG A 148 17.61 2.89 -24.49
CA ARG A 148 18.38 4.11 -24.66
C ARG A 148 17.49 5.33 -24.47
N HIS A 149 17.87 6.20 -23.53
CA HIS A 149 17.23 7.48 -23.26
C HIS A 149 18.15 8.57 -23.81
N GLU A 150 17.82 9.05 -25.00
CA GLU A 150 18.55 10.10 -25.70
C GLU A 150 17.66 11.35 -25.80
N PRO A 151 18.25 12.56 -25.93
CA PRO A 151 17.48 13.77 -26.19
C PRO A 151 16.72 13.68 -27.52
N ASP A 152 15.51 14.26 -27.58
CA ASP A 152 14.68 14.29 -28.79
C ASP A 152 15.39 14.94 -30.00
N SER A 153 16.34 15.84 -29.72
CA SER A 153 17.17 16.47 -30.72
C SER A 153 18.62 16.53 -30.25
N THR A 154 19.54 16.23 -31.17
CA THR A 154 20.98 16.41 -30.96
C THR A 154 21.46 17.82 -31.33
N LEU A 155 20.52 18.75 -31.62
CA LEU A 155 20.80 20.16 -31.79
C LEU A 155 20.54 20.91 -30.48
N CYS A 156 21.52 21.70 -30.04
CA CYS A 156 21.38 22.57 -28.88
C CYS A 156 20.44 23.75 -29.19
N LYS A 157 19.87 24.37 -28.15
CA LYS A 157 19.06 25.59 -28.28
C LYS A 157 19.82 26.76 -28.93
N CYS A 158 21.15 26.75 -28.84
CA CYS A 158 22.02 27.72 -29.50
C CYS A 158 22.38 27.36 -30.97
N GLY A 159 21.83 26.28 -31.53
CA GLY A 159 22.01 25.88 -32.93
C GLY A 159 23.19 24.93 -33.20
N CYS A 160 24.03 24.68 -32.20
CA CYS A 160 25.18 23.78 -32.30
C CYS A 160 24.82 22.30 -32.22
N GLN A 161 25.64 21.46 -32.85
CA GLN A 161 25.56 20.00 -32.72
C GLN A 161 26.08 19.55 -31.35
N LEU A 162 25.27 18.81 -30.60
CA LEU A 162 25.67 18.24 -29.32
C LEU A 162 26.68 17.11 -29.49
N LYS A 163 27.64 17.03 -28.57
CA LYS A 163 28.62 15.95 -28.49
C LYS A 163 28.31 15.03 -27.32
N ARG A 164 28.29 13.72 -27.57
CA ARG A 164 28.13 12.70 -26.52
C ARG A 164 29.47 12.54 -25.79
N ILE A 165 29.48 12.83 -24.49
CA ILE A 165 30.69 12.78 -23.64
C ILE A 165 30.71 11.56 -22.72
N GLY A 166 29.60 10.85 -22.58
CA GLY A 166 29.51 9.67 -21.72
C GLY A 166 28.08 9.15 -21.60
N GLU A 167 27.87 8.24 -20.65
CA GLU A 167 26.57 7.68 -20.35
C GLU A 167 26.46 7.29 -18.87
N ASP A 168 25.24 7.30 -18.34
CA ASP A 168 24.90 6.65 -17.09
C ASP A 168 24.06 5.40 -17.39
N VAL A 169 24.40 4.29 -16.73
CA VAL A 169 23.71 3.01 -16.91
C VAL A 169 23.04 2.60 -15.61
N ALA A 170 21.75 2.27 -15.67
CA ALA A 170 21.02 1.66 -14.58
C ALA A 170 20.43 0.31 -15.05
N GLU A 171 20.65 -0.74 -14.27
CA GLU A 171 20.07 -2.06 -14.53
C GLU A 171 18.84 -2.28 -13.62
N LYS A 172 17.77 -2.80 -14.21
CA LYS A 172 16.56 -3.25 -13.51
C LYS A 172 16.25 -4.69 -13.83
N LEU A 173 15.87 -5.45 -12.81
CA LEU A 173 15.42 -6.83 -12.93
C LEU A 173 13.94 -6.83 -13.37
N ASP A 174 13.67 -7.50 -14.47
CA ASP A 174 12.34 -7.77 -14.97
C ASP A 174 12.01 -9.27 -14.89
N TYR A 175 10.72 -9.58 -14.88
CA TYR A 175 10.23 -10.94 -14.94
C TYR A 175 9.03 -11.05 -15.87
N GLN A 176 9.23 -11.83 -16.93
CA GLN A 176 8.12 -12.39 -17.68
C GLN A 176 7.87 -13.80 -17.14
N PRO A 177 6.61 -14.28 -17.10
CA PRO A 177 6.32 -15.63 -16.60
C PRO A 177 7.26 -16.69 -17.17
N GLY A 178 8.13 -17.22 -16.31
CA GLY A 178 9.13 -18.24 -16.64
C GLY A 178 10.53 -17.75 -17.06
N THR A 179 10.79 -16.44 -17.15
CA THR A 179 12.10 -15.91 -17.56
C THR A 179 12.42 -14.58 -16.87
N PHE A 180 13.56 -14.54 -16.18
CA PHE A 180 14.15 -13.29 -15.69
C PHE A 180 14.95 -12.61 -16.81
N SER A 181 14.84 -11.28 -16.87
CA SER A 181 15.65 -10.46 -17.76
C SER A 181 16.09 -9.18 -17.06
N VAL A 182 16.99 -8.44 -17.69
CA VAL A 182 17.51 -7.18 -17.16
C VAL A 182 17.29 -6.06 -18.17
N GLU A 183 16.54 -5.05 -17.77
CA GLU A 183 16.44 -3.80 -18.52
C GLU A 183 17.64 -2.91 -18.19
N ARG A 184 18.47 -2.65 -19.20
CA ARG A 184 19.65 -1.78 -19.10
C ARG A 184 19.27 -0.40 -19.64
N HIS A 185 18.92 0.51 -18.75
CA HIS A 185 18.60 1.90 -19.07
C HIS A 185 19.91 2.70 -19.25
N ILE A 186 20.21 3.07 -20.50
CA ILE A 186 21.41 3.82 -20.89
C ILE A 186 21.00 5.27 -21.16
N ARG A 187 21.58 6.21 -20.42
CA ARG A 187 21.28 7.65 -20.55
C ARG A 187 22.50 8.40 -21.05
N GLY A 188 22.46 8.87 -22.30
CA GLY A 188 23.55 9.62 -22.90
C GLY A 188 23.76 10.99 -22.24
N LYS A 189 25.02 11.35 -21.95
CA LYS A 189 25.43 12.69 -21.51
C LYS A 189 25.90 13.47 -22.72
N TRP A 190 25.23 14.58 -23.01
CA TRP A 190 25.48 15.42 -24.17
C TRP A 190 25.92 16.80 -23.73
N VAL A 191 26.95 17.36 -24.38
CA VAL A 191 27.44 18.71 -24.09
C VAL A 191 27.39 19.57 -25.34
N CYS A 192 27.05 20.84 -25.14
CA CYS A 192 27.32 21.89 -26.11
C CYS A 192 28.59 22.63 -25.70
N ASP A 193 29.61 22.65 -26.55
CA ASP A 193 30.90 23.29 -26.25
C ASP A 193 30.80 24.82 -26.22
N GLU A 194 29.91 25.44 -27.02
CA GLU A 194 29.75 26.90 -27.04
C GLU A 194 28.98 27.42 -25.83
N CYS A 195 28.00 26.64 -25.39
CA CYS A 195 26.99 27.07 -24.41
C CYS A 195 27.26 26.44 -23.03
N GLU A 196 28.35 25.65 -22.93
CA GLU A 196 28.80 24.89 -21.75
C GLU A 196 27.67 24.14 -21.04
N THR A 197 26.65 23.72 -21.79
CA THR A 197 25.43 23.15 -21.26
C THR A 197 25.47 21.63 -21.37
N LEU A 198 25.28 20.95 -20.23
CA LEU A 198 25.09 19.50 -20.15
C LEU A 198 23.59 19.17 -20.30
N ILE A 199 23.27 18.31 -21.27
CA ILE A 199 21.93 17.81 -21.56
C ILE A 199 21.93 16.30 -21.36
N GLN A 200 20.96 15.82 -20.58
CA GLN A 200 20.72 14.38 -20.36
C GLN A 200 19.22 14.16 -20.26
N ALA A 201 18.72 13.07 -20.85
CA ALA A 201 17.31 12.71 -20.75
C ALA A 201 16.93 12.47 -19.27
N PRO A 202 15.78 13.00 -18.80
CA PRO A 202 15.35 12.81 -17.42
C PRO A 202 15.05 11.34 -17.14
N VAL A 203 15.22 10.92 -15.88
CA VAL A 203 14.82 9.57 -15.44
C VAL A 203 13.29 9.57 -15.31
N PRO A 204 12.58 8.63 -15.95
CA PRO A 204 11.17 8.43 -15.66
C PRO A 204 10.95 8.19 -14.17
N ALA A 205 9.91 8.78 -13.59
CA ALA A 205 9.61 8.52 -12.19
C ALA A 205 9.14 7.07 -12.02
N HIS A 206 9.46 6.47 -10.88
CA HIS A 206 9.13 5.08 -10.57
C HIS A 206 8.45 4.97 -9.21
N VAL A 207 7.55 4.00 -9.07
CA VAL A 207 6.80 3.76 -7.82
C VAL A 207 7.72 3.47 -6.63
N ILE A 208 8.87 2.86 -6.89
CA ILE A 208 9.98 2.72 -5.93
C ILE A 208 11.18 3.46 -6.51
N ASP A 209 11.54 4.59 -5.92
CA ASP A 209 12.67 5.39 -6.41
C ASP A 209 13.96 4.57 -6.34
N LYS A 210 14.72 4.62 -7.45
CA LYS A 210 15.93 3.82 -7.67
C LYS A 210 15.69 2.33 -7.43
N GLY A 211 14.47 1.80 -7.54
CA GLY A 211 14.16 0.39 -7.33
C GLY A 211 14.98 -0.54 -8.24
N MET A 212 15.28 -1.75 -7.75
CA MET A 212 15.93 -2.79 -8.55
C MET A 212 14.96 -3.44 -9.54
N ALA A 213 13.65 -3.42 -9.28
CA ALA A 213 12.64 -4.09 -10.08
C ALA A 213 12.00 -3.15 -11.12
N THR A 214 11.57 -3.73 -12.23
CA THR A 214 10.56 -3.14 -13.12
C THR A 214 9.18 -3.17 -12.45
N THR A 215 8.26 -2.33 -12.92
CA THR A 215 6.85 -2.34 -12.50
C THR A 215 6.17 -3.67 -12.80
N ASN A 216 6.53 -4.33 -13.90
CA ASN A 216 6.04 -5.65 -14.25
C ASN A 216 6.44 -6.72 -13.23
N LEU A 217 7.70 -6.77 -12.78
CA LEU A 217 8.11 -7.68 -11.70
C LEU A 217 7.40 -7.35 -10.38
N LEU A 218 7.26 -6.06 -10.03
CA LEU A 218 6.50 -5.66 -8.85
C LEU A 218 5.05 -6.15 -8.93
N ALA A 219 4.38 -5.93 -10.06
CA ALA A 219 3.00 -6.34 -10.29
C ALA A 219 2.85 -7.87 -10.20
N GLN A 220 3.80 -8.64 -10.76
CA GLN A 220 3.81 -10.10 -10.63
C GLN A 220 3.85 -10.54 -9.16
N VAL A 221 4.70 -9.94 -8.34
CA VAL A 221 4.80 -10.26 -6.91
C VAL A 221 3.48 -9.97 -6.19
N LEU A 222 2.86 -8.83 -6.49
CA LEU A 222 1.57 -8.43 -5.91
C LEU A 222 0.43 -9.38 -6.34
N VAL A 223 0.29 -9.64 -7.64
CA VAL A 223 -0.77 -10.52 -8.18
C VAL A 223 -0.63 -11.92 -7.62
N ASN A 224 0.58 -12.50 -7.64
CA ASN A 224 0.83 -13.81 -7.05
C ASN A 224 0.40 -13.85 -5.58
N LYS A 225 0.72 -12.81 -4.80
CA LYS A 225 0.40 -12.77 -3.37
C LYS A 225 -1.10 -12.61 -3.09
N PHE A 226 -1.76 -11.68 -3.78
CA PHE A 226 -3.12 -11.24 -3.44
C PHE A 226 -4.21 -11.86 -4.30
N ALA A 227 -3.95 -12.09 -5.59
CA ALA A 227 -4.87 -12.76 -6.49
C ALA A 227 -4.74 -14.28 -6.43
N ASP A 228 -3.52 -14.81 -6.33
CA ASP A 228 -3.26 -16.27 -6.37
C ASP A 228 -2.94 -16.87 -4.98
N HIS A 229 -2.94 -16.02 -3.95
CA HIS A 229 -2.73 -16.40 -2.56
C HIS A 229 -1.40 -17.15 -2.30
N LEU A 230 -0.33 -16.72 -2.98
CA LEU A 230 1.00 -17.29 -2.91
C LEU A 230 1.92 -16.46 -1.97
N PRO A 231 2.28 -16.98 -0.78
CA PRO A 231 3.23 -16.35 0.15
C PRO A 231 4.60 -16.11 -0.48
N LEU A 232 5.34 -15.12 0.02
CA LEU A 232 6.57 -14.66 -0.63
C LEU A 232 7.68 -15.70 -0.57
N TYR A 233 7.79 -16.48 0.50
CA TYR A 233 8.77 -17.58 0.55
C TYR A 233 8.52 -18.63 -0.56
N ARG A 234 7.26 -18.87 -0.96
CA ARG A 234 6.96 -19.78 -2.09
C ARG A 234 7.30 -19.12 -3.42
N GLN A 235 7.07 -17.81 -3.54
CA GLN A 235 7.49 -17.06 -4.72
C GLN A 235 9.02 -17.09 -4.87
N GLU A 236 9.78 -16.94 -3.78
CA GLU A 236 11.25 -17.05 -3.76
C GLU A 236 11.70 -18.41 -4.32
N GLN A 237 11.09 -19.50 -3.85
CA GLN A 237 11.37 -20.85 -4.36
C GLN A 237 10.99 -21.02 -5.84
N ILE A 238 9.90 -20.38 -6.30
CA ILE A 238 9.52 -20.38 -7.71
C ILE A 238 10.57 -19.64 -8.54
N PHE A 239 10.98 -18.46 -8.11
CA PHE A 239 11.94 -17.63 -8.80
C PHE A 239 13.33 -18.27 -8.86
N GLU A 240 13.76 -18.92 -7.77
CA GLU A 240 15.01 -19.68 -7.73
C GLU A 240 15.04 -20.78 -8.79
N ARG A 241 13.91 -21.50 -8.99
CA ARG A 241 13.80 -22.51 -10.06
C ARG A 241 13.83 -21.93 -11.47
N THR A 242 13.40 -20.69 -11.64
CA THR A 242 13.47 -19.98 -12.94
C THR A 242 14.84 -19.32 -13.20
N GLY A 243 15.81 -19.50 -12.30
CA GLY A 243 17.20 -19.08 -12.52
C GLY A 243 17.64 -17.83 -11.76
N TYR A 244 16.80 -17.24 -10.90
CA TYR A 244 17.22 -16.12 -10.05
C TYR A 244 16.60 -16.17 -8.65
N LYS A 245 17.44 -16.21 -7.62
CA LYS A 245 17.00 -16.23 -6.22
C LYS A 245 16.64 -14.81 -5.75
N LEU A 246 15.39 -14.41 -5.97
CA LEU A 246 14.85 -13.16 -5.44
C LEU A 246 14.38 -13.36 -4.00
N SER A 247 15.00 -12.65 -3.05
CA SER A 247 14.75 -12.91 -1.63
C SER A 247 13.33 -12.53 -1.17
N ALA A 248 12.75 -13.32 -0.27
CA ALA A 248 11.45 -13.02 0.33
C ALA A 248 11.42 -11.65 1.06
N SER A 249 12.56 -11.25 1.65
CA SER A 249 12.68 -9.95 2.33
C SER A 249 12.65 -8.78 1.34
N THR A 250 13.35 -8.90 0.22
CA THR A 250 13.27 -7.92 -0.88
C THR A 250 11.83 -7.76 -1.38
N MET A 251 11.14 -8.89 -1.60
CA MET A 251 9.73 -8.85 -2.00
C MET A 251 8.82 -8.27 -0.92
N GLY A 252 9.08 -8.54 0.37
CA GLY A 252 8.32 -8.00 1.49
C GLY A 252 8.40 -6.46 1.56
N SER A 253 9.61 -5.93 1.38
CA SER A 253 9.86 -4.49 1.26
C SER A 253 9.09 -3.89 0.08
N TRP A 254 9.10 -4.54 -1.09
CA TRP A 254 8.36 -4.09 -2.27
C TRP A 254 6.85 -4.08 -2.06
N VAL A 255 6.29 -5.12 -1.45
CA VAL A 255 4.86 -5.17 -1.10
C VAL A 255 4.48 -4.00 -0.18
N GLY A 256 5.33 -3.69 0.79
CA GLY A 256 5.14 -2.54 1.69
C GLY A 256 5.11 -1.21 0.94
N GLN A 257 6.13 -0.96 0.11
CA GLN A 257 6.24 0.29 -0.64
C GLN A 257 5.13 0.45 -1.68
N CYS A 258 4.81 -0.59 -2.45
CA CYS A 258 3.73 -0.54 -3.43
C CYS A 258 2.37 -0.34 -2.76
N GLY A 259 2.10 -1.03 -1.64
CA GLY A 259 0.85 -0.88 -0.90
C GLY A 259 0.64 0.54 -0.39
N ALA A 260 1.69 1.18 0.10
CA ALA A 260 1.64 2.59 0.51
C ALA A 260 1.44 3.52 -0.69
N ALA A 261 2.16 3.30 -1.79
CA ALA A 261 2.06 4.11 -3.00
C ALA A 261 0.66 4.04 -3.65
N LEU A 262 -0.01 2.89 -3.57
CA LEU A 262 -1.34 2.67 -4.15
C LEU A 262 -2.51 3.24 -3.32
N GLN A 263 -2.26 3.65 -2.07
CA GLN A 263 -3.31 4.13 -1.16
C GLN A 263 -4.13 5.31 -1.73
N PRO A 264 -3.54 6.34 -2.34
CA PRO A 264 -4.32 7.46 -2.91
C PRO A 264 -5.33 7.02 -3.98
N LEU A 265 -5.01 5.96 -4.74
CA LEU A 265 -5.92 5.41 -5.75
C LEU A 265 -7.10 4.67 -5.10
N VAL A 266 -6.86 3.99 -3.98
CA VAL A 266 -7.93 3.34 -3.18
C VAL A 266 -8.80 4.38 -2.49
N ASP A 267 -8.22 5.48 -2.03
CA ASP A 267 -8.99 6.60 -1.46
C ASP A 267 -9.91 7.22 -2.53
N ALA A 268 -9.40 7.42 -3.74
CA ALA A 268 -10.22 7.84 -4.89
C ALA A 268 -11.32 6.82 -5.24
N LEU A 269 -11.01 5.52 -5.21
CA LEU A 269 -11.99 4.46 -5.43
C LEU A 269 -13.09 4.49 -4.36
N ARG A 270 -12.72 4.69 -3.08
CA ARG A 270 -13.67 4.87 -1.98
C ARG A 270 -14.60 6.05 -2.25
N THR A 271 -14.07 7.19 -2.69
CA THR A 271 -14.90 8.35 -3.06
C THR A 271 -15.92 8.01 -4.14
N GLN A 272 -15.56 7.24 -5.16
CA GLN A 272 -16.50 6.81 -6.22
C GLN A 272 -17.57 5.84 -5.69
N ILE A 273 -17.21 4.89 -4.81
CA ILE A 273 -18.16 3.97 -4.19
C ILE A 273 -19.18 4.76 -3.35
N LEU A 274 -18.73 5.75 -2.57
CA LEU A 274 -19.60 6.59 -1.74
C LEU A 274 -20.48 7.56 -2.56
N GLN A 275 -20.37 7.60 -3.88
CA GLN A 275 -21.33 8.32 -4.74
C GLN A 275 -22.52 7.44 -5.16
N GLN A 276 -22.45 6.13 -4.91
CA GLN A 276 -23.52 5.21 -5.28
C GLN A 276 -24.66 5.24 -4.26
N GLY A 277 -25.90 5.15 -4.73
CA GLY A 277 -27.09 5.17 -3.88
C GLY A 277 -27.34 3.85 -3.12
N VAL A 278 -26.74 2.75 -3.57
CA VAL A 278 -26.88 1.43 -2.94
C VAL A 278 -25.52 0.76 -2.80
N LEU A 279 -25.22 0.27 -1.60
CA LEU A 279 -23.95 -0.40 -1.29
C LEU A 279 -24.19 -1.72 -0.57
N HIS A 280 -23.33 -2.69 -0.86
CA HIS A 280 -23.18 -3.88 -0.02
C HIS A 280 -22.14 -3.63 1.06
N ALA A 281 -22.38 -4.16 2.25
CA ALA A 281 -21.39 -4.25 3.32
C ALA A 281 -21.36 -5.64 3.94
N ASP A 282 -20.16 -6.17 4.16
CA ASP A 282 -19.92 -7.38 4.92
C ASP A 282 -18.51 -7.34 5.52
N GLU A 283 -18.23 -8.17 6.51
CA GLU A 283 -16.95 -8.18 7.18
C GLU A 283 -16.46 -9.59 7.45
N THR A 284 -15.17 -9.79 7.23
CA THR A 284 -14.56 -11.09 7.40
C THR A 284 -13.44 -11.04 8.43
N PRO A 285 -13.38 -12.01 9.37
CA PRO A 285 -12.37 -11.97 10.42
C PRO A 285 -10.99 -12.31 9.87
N ILE A 286 -9.98 -11.54 10.24
CA ILE A 286 -8.59 -11.80 9.90
C ILE A 286 -7.75 -11.80 11.18
N THR A 287 -6.82 -12.74 11.29
CA THR A 287 -5.84 -12.71 12.37
C THR A 287 -4.85 -11.58 12.12
N MET A 288 -4.66 -10.71 13.11
CA MET A 288 -3.67 -9.64 13.09
C MET A 288 -2.66 -9.86 14.21
N LEU A 289 -1.42 -9.49 13.97
CA LEU A 289 -0.39 -9.43 14.98
C LEU A 289 -0.57 -8.15 15.79
N CYS A 290 -0.69 -8.29 17.12
CA CYS A 290 -0.91 -7.15 18.00
C CYS A 290 -0.08 -7.31 19.28
N ALA A 291 1.11 -6.73 19.29
CA ALA A 291 2.01 -6.86 20.43
C ALA A 291 1.55 -6.06 21.66
N LYS A 292 0.79 -4.96 21.49
CA LYS A 292 0.11 -4.29 22.61
C LYS A 292 -0.86 -5.24 23.34
N GLN A 293 -1.49 -6.17 22.62
CA GLN A 293 -2.34 -7.19 23.22
C GLN A 293 -1.55 -8.29 23.92
N ALA A 294 -0.32 -8.58 23.48
CA ALA A 294 0.58 -9.51 24.15
C ALA A 294 0.92 -9.03 25.57
N LEU A 295 1.07 -7.71 25.76
CA LEU A 295 1.29 -7.10 27.08
C LEU A 295 0.09 -7.24 28.02
N LYS A 296 -1.14 -7.21 27.49
CA LYS A 296 -2.38 -7.24 28.29
C LYS A 296 -2.92 -8.65 28.56
N THR A 297 -2.78 -9.56 27.59
CA THR A 297 -3.51 -10.84 27.58
C THR A 297 -2.60 -12.05 27.39
N GLY A 298 -1.29 -11.86 27.20
CA GLY A 298 -0.35 -12.92 26.83
C GLY A 298 -0.53 -13.46 25.41
N SER A 299 -1.57 -13.04 24.68
CA SER A 299 -1.81 -13.41 23.27
C SER A 299 -1.16 -12.42 22.32
N VAL A 300 -0.36 -12.96 21.41
CA VAL A 300 0.41 -12.25 20.37
C VAL A 300 -0.41 -11.89 19.13
N SER A 301 -1.57 -12.53 18.98
CA SER A 301 -2.51 -12.30 17.89
C SER A 301 -3.84 -11.78 18.42
N LYS A 302 -4.48 -10.91 17.63
CA LYS A 302 -5.83 -10.38 17.83
C LYS A 302 -6.70 -10.74 16.63
N LYS A 303 -8.00 -10.88 16.86
CA LYS A 303 -8.99 -10.92 15.78
C LYS A 303 -9.25 -9.50 15.28
N ALA A 304 -8.77 -9.20 14.08
CA ALA A 304 -9.08 -8.02 13.29
C ALA A 304 -10.14 -8.36 12.24
N TYR A 305 -10.58 -7.37 11.48
CA TYR A 305 -11.63 -7.52 10.48
C TYR A 305 -11.26 -6.75 9.22
N LEU A 306 -11.54 -7.37 8.09
CA LEU A 306 -11.55 -6.72 6.80
C LEU A 306 -13.00 -6.47 6.43
N TRP A 307 -13.37 -5.21 6.40
CA TRP A 307 -14.69 -4.73 6.02
C TRP A 307 -14.69 -4.54 4.50
N ALA A 308 -15.67 -5.10 3.82
CA ALA A 308 -15.82 -4.99 2.38
C ALA A 308 -17.03 -4.12 2.08
N TYR A 309 -16.82 -3.10 1.25
CA TYR A 309 -17.88 -2.26 0.70
C TYR A 309 -17.86 -2.39 -0.81
N ALA A 310 -18.97 -2.84 -1.39
CA ALA A 310 -19.06 -3.08 -2.82
C ALA A 310 -20.27 -2.38 -3.44
N THR A 311 -20.10 -1.91 -4.67
CA THR A 311 -21.21 -1.44 -5.48
C THR A 311 -22.07 -2.63 -5.90
N THR A 312 -23.35 -2.41 -6.20
CA THR A 312 -24.26 -3.50 -6.60
C THR A 312 -23.98 -3.95 -8.04
N GLN A 313 -24.45 -5.15 -8.41
CA GLN A 313 -24.43 -5.56 -9.81
C GLN A 313 -25.28 -4.67 -10.73
N HIS A 314 -26.13 -3.79 -10.19
CA HIS A 314 -26.94 -2.83 -10.96
C HIS A 314 -26.31 -1.44 -11.06
N ALA A 315 -25.21 -1.16 -10.35
CA ALA A 315 -24.49 0.11 -10.44
C ALA A 315 -23.67 0.21 -11.73
N ASP A 316 -23.47 1.43 -12.24
CA ASP A 316 -22.66 1.68 -13.45
C ASP A 316 -21.19 1.32 -13.23
N ILE A 317 -20.68 1.55 -12.02
CA ILE A 317 -19.32 1.18 -11.63
C ILE A 317 -19.30 -0.15 -10.90
N LYS A 318 -18.35 -1.03 -11.23
CA LYS A 318 -18.08 -2.27 -10.50
C LYS A 318 -16.85 -2.09 -9.62
N ALA A 319 -17.04 -2.01 -8.31
CA ALA A 319 -15.93 -1.77 -7.39
C ALA A 319 -16.16 -2.41 -6.03
N VAL A 320 -15.06 -2.78 -5.39
CA VAL A 320 -15.00 -3.18 -3.99
C VAL A 320 -13.80 -2.52 -3.31
N VAL A 321 -14.06 -1.94 -2.15
CA VAL A 321 -13.01 -1.44 -1.25
C VAL A 321 -13.02 -2.27 0.01
N PHE A 322 -11.84 -2.75 0.38
CA PHE A 322 -11.59 -3.41 1.64
C PHE A 322 -10.94 -2.43 2.62
N ASP A 323 -11.56 -2.25 3.78
CA ASP A 323 -11.04 -1.46 4.89
C ASP A 323 -10.61 -2.38 6.04
N PHE A 324 -9.36 -2.28 6.47
CA PHE A 324 -8.81 -3.15 7.50
C PHE A 324 -8.82 -2.46 8.87
N ALA A 325 -9.51 -3.09 9.82
CA ALA A 325 -9.74 -2.55 11.14
C ALA A 325 -9.35 -3.52 12.25
N GLU A 326 -8.86 -2.99 13.39
CA GLU A 326 -8.48 -3.81 14.54
C GLU A 326 -9.66 -4.50 15.26
N GLY A 327 -10.90 -4.26 14.85
CA GLY A 327 -12.09 -4.78 15.52
C GLY A 327 -13.34 -4.81 14.63
N ARG A 328 -14.40 -5.47 15.14
CA ARG A 328 -15.72 -5.56 14.48
C ARG A 328 -16.69 -4.46 14.93
N SER A 329 -16.23 -3.47 15.69
CA SER A 329 -17.11 -2.42 16.19
C SER A 329 -17.74 -1.65 15.02
N GLY A 330 -19.04 -1.34 15.13
CA GLY A 330 -19.77 -0.52 14.15
C GLY A 330 -19.16 0.86 13.91
N GLN A 331 -18.27 1.33 14.78
CA GLN A 331 -17.51 2.56 14.57
C GLN A 331 -16.69 2.56 13.27
N HIS A 332 -16.23 1.38 12.82
CA HIS A 332 -15.41 1.26 11.60
C HIS A 332 -16.29 1.47 10.36
N ALA A 333 -17.45 0.81 10.31
CA ALA A 333 -18.46 1.08 9.30
C ALA A 333 -18.94 2.54 9.34
N LYS A 334 -19.09 3.12 10.54
CA LYS A 334 -19.43 4.54 10.69
C LYS A 334 -18.38 5.48 10.10
N ALA A 335 -17.11 5.23 10.37
CA ALA A 335 -16.02 6.04 9.82
C ALA A 335 -15.93 5.89 8.29
N PHE A 336 -16.12 4.68 7.77
CA PHE A 336 -16.08 4.45 6.33
C PHE A 336 -17.25 5.12 5.59
N LEU A 337 -18.46 5.06 6.15
CA LEU A 337 -19.69 5.60 5.55
C LEU A 337 -20.01 7.03 6.02
N GLU A 338 -19.04 7.74 6.60
CA GLU A 338 -19.25 9.10 7.08
C GLU A 338 -19.73 10.03 5.96
N GLY A 339 -20.87 10.70 6.19
CA GLY A 339 -21.49 11.61 5.22
C GLY A 339 -22.26 10.94 4.08
N TRP A 340 -22.28 9.61 4.01
CA TRP A 340 -23.02 8.87 2.99
C TRP A 340 -24.48 8.64 3.41
N SER A 341 -25.39 8.68 2.43
CA SER A 341 -26.80 8.34 2.59
C SER A 341 -27.25 7.47 1.41
N GLY A 342 -28.05 6.45 1.68
CA GLY A 342 -28.50 5.51 0.66
C GLY A 342 -28.99 4.20 1.29
N THR A 343 -29.13 3.17 0.46
CA THR A 343 -29.54 1.83 0.89
C THR A 343 -28.32 0.94 1.14
N LEU A 344 -28.15 0.46 2.37
CA LEU A 344 -27.06 -0.44 2.75
C LEU A 344 -27.58 -1.88 2.87
N ILE A 345 -27.02 -2.76 2.05
CA ILE A 345 -27.32 -4.18 2.05
C ILE A 345 -26.33 -4.88 2.98
N CYS A 346 -26.82 -5.46 4.06
CA CYS A 346 -25.97 -6.15 5.04
C CYS A 346 -26.68 -7.34 5.70
N ASP A 347 -25.91 -8.14 6.45
CA ASP A 347 -26.47 -9.18 7.32
C ASP A 347 -27.18 -8.55 8.56
N ASP A 348 -27.56 -9.38 9.56
CA ASP A 348 -28.16 -8.88 10.81
C ASP A 348 -27.11 -8.55 11.88
N TYR A 349 -25.94 -8.06 11.47
CA TYR A 349 -24.92 -7.71 12.44
C TYR A 349 -25.25 -6.38 13.13
N GLN A 350 -25.26 -6.42 14.47
CA GLN A 350 -25.56 -5.27 15.32
C GLN A 350 -24.64 -4.06 15.07
N GLY A 351 -23.44 -4.28 14.52
CA GLY A 351 -22.52 -3.20 14.18
C GLY A 351 -23.09 -2.21 13.17
N TYR A 352 -23.97 -2.64 12.26
CA TYR A 352 -24.60 -1.76 11.27
C TYR A 352 -25.82 -1.01 11.83
N LYS A 353 -26.46 -1.52 12.88
CA LYS A 353 -27.71 -0.94 13.42
C LYS A 353 -27.55 0.48 13.95
N ALA A 354 -26.36 0.85 14.41
CA ALA A 354 -26.08 2.22 14.84
C ALA A 354 -26.12 3.23 13.67
N LEU A 355 -25.80 2.79 12.44
CA LEU A 355 -25.83 3.63 11.25
C LEU A 355 -27.24 3.87 10.73
N ILE A 356 -28.10 2.86 10.89
CA ILE A 356 -29.47 2.87 10.41
C ILE A 356 -30.38 3.73 11.31
N LYS A 357 -30.08 3.80 12.62
CA LYS A 357 -30.91 4.53 13.60
C LYS A 357 -30.99 6.04 13.40
N ASP A 358 -29.98 6.65 12.76
CA ASP A 358 -29.95 8.09 12.53
C ASP A 358 -30.77 8.50 11.27
N ASN A 359 -31.54 7.56 10.67
CA ASN A 359 -32.39 7.73 9.47
C ASN A 359 -31.66 8.24 8.21
N GLN A 360 -30.34 8.25 8.21
CA GLN A 360 -29.54 8.62 7.03
C GLN A 360 -29.34 7.44 6.06
N ILE A 361 -29.42 6.21 6.57
CA ILE A 361 -29.16 4.97 5.82
C ILE A 361 -30.36 4.05 5.92
N THR A 362 -30.91 3.64 4.78
CA THR A 362 -31.96 2.64 4.67
C THR A 362 -31.35 1.24 4.72
N GLU A 363 -31.87 0.36 5.58
CA GLU A 363 -31.40 -1.01 5.67
C GLU A 363 -32.09 -1.91 4.64
N ALA A 364 -31.30 -2.62 3.82
CA ALA A 364 -31.77 -3.75 3.03
C ALA A 364 -31.19 -5.05 3.61
N ALA A 365 -32.05 -5.95 4.05
CA ALA A 365 -31.64 -7.20 4.67
C ALA A 365 -31.35 -8.29 3.64
N CYS A 366 -30.29 -9.06 3.88
CA CYS A 366 -29.94 -10.19 3.02
C CYS A 366 -30.94 -11.36 3.10
N MET A 367 -31.72 -11.59 2.04
CA MET A 367 -32.67 -12.70 1.95
C MET A 367 -31.99 -14.08 2.01
N ALA A 368 -30.76 -14.20 1.50
CA ALA A 368 -30.00 -15.44 1.55
C ALA A 368 -29.71 -15.87 3.01
N HIS A 369 -29.50 -14.92 3.92
CA HIS A 369 -29.31 -15.21 5.35
C HIS A 369 -30.61 -15.70 6.02
N ALA A 370 -31.76 -15.11 5.68
CA ALA A 370 -33.07 -15.59 6.15
C ALA A 370 -33.32 -17.04 5.68
N ARG A 371 -33.12 -17.30 4.38
CA ARG A 371 -33.22 -18.63 3.78
C ARG A 371 -32.25 -19.64 4.43
N ARG A 372 -31.01 -19.23 4.73
CA ARG A 372 -29.98 -20.10 5.33
C ARG A 372 -30.42 -20.67 6.68
N LYS A 373 -31.17 -19.91 7.50
CA LYS A 373 -31.72 -20.42 8.78
C LYS A 373 -32.65 -21.62 8.59
N PHE A 374 -33.53 -21.58 7.59
CA PHE A 374 -34.40 -22.72 7.26
C PHE A 374 -33.61 -23.87 6.64
N PHE A 375 -32.60 -23.57 5.82
CA PHE A 375 -31.72 -24.60 5.27
C PHE A 375 -30.97 -25.38 6.35
N GLU A 376 -30.36 -24.68 7.32
CA GLU A 376 -29.66 -25.29 8.46
C GLU A 376 -30.61 -26.17 9.29
N LEU A 377 -31.84 -25.71 9.53
CA LEU A 377 -32.87 -26.52 10.19
C LEU A 377 -33.17 -27.79 9.41
N PHE A 378 -33.49 -27.68 8.13
CA PHE A 378 -33.81 -28.82 7.28
C PHE A 378 -32.63 -29.81 7.18
N ALA A 379 -31.40 -29.30 7.06
CA ALA A 379 -30.20 -30.14 7.02
C ALA A 379 -30.01 -30.93 8.33
N ALA A 380 -30.29 -30.31 9.47
CA ALA A 380 -30.11 -30.93 10.78
C ALA A 380 -31.20 -31.96 11.13
N ASN A 381 -32.47 -31.71 10.79
CA ASN A 381 -33.59 -32.51 11.30
C ASN A 381 -34.68 -32.85 10.28
N LYS A 382 -34.50 -32.55 8.99
CA LYS A 382 -35.48 -32.79 7.91
C LYS A 382 -36.86 -32.21 8.21
N SER A 383 -36.93 -31.09 8.94
CA SER A 383 -38.18 -30.42 9.29
C SER A 383 -39.02 -30.09 8.05
N HIS A 384 -40.24 -30.61 8.01
CA HIS A 384 -41.22 -30.30 6.95
C HIS A 384 -41.57 -28.82 6.90
N ILE A 385 -41.60 -28.14 8.05
CA ILE A 385 -41.81 -26.69 8.13
C ILE A 385 -40.65 -25.97 7.41
N ALA A 386 -39.40 -26.38 7.69
CA ALA A 386 -38.24 -25.78 7.05
C ALA A 386 -38.22 -26.05 5.54
N GLN A 387 -38.61 -27.26 5.11
CA GLN A 387 -38.74 -27.59 3.68
C GLN A 387 -39.76 -26.68 2.97
N ALA A 388 -40.97 -26.54 3.54
CA ALA A 388 -42.02 -25.70 2.96
C ALA A 388 -41.63 -24.21 2.91
N ALA A 389 -40.86 -23.72 3.89
CA ALA A 389 -40.28 -22.38 3.82
C ALA A 389 -39.28 -22.25 2.65
N LEU A 390 -38.38 -23.23 2.48
CA LEU A 390 -37.39 -23.23 1.42
C LEU A 390 -38.02 -23.25 0.02
N GLU A 391 -39.11 -24.00 -0.16
CA GLU A 391 -39.88 -24.01 -1.41
C GLU A 391 -40.44 -22.62 -1.77
N GLN A 392 -40.94 -21.89 -0.78
CA GLN A 392 -41.41 -20.52 -0.98
C GLN A 392 -40.28 -19.54 -1.30
N PHE A 393 -39.14 -19.62 -0.59
CA PHE A 393 -37.94 -18.85 -0.97
C PHE A 393 -37.49 -19.17 -2.39
N ASN A 394 -37.48 -20.44 -2.79
CA ASN A 394 -37.07 -20.83 -4.14
C ASN A 394 -38.00 -20.23 -5.20
N ALA A 395 -39.31 -20.14 -4.95
CA ALA A 395 -40.24 -19.48 -5.86
C ALA A 395 -39.92 -17.98 -6.05
N ILE A 396 -39.58 -17.28 -4.97
CA ILE A 396 -39.15 -15.87 -5.01
C ILE A 396 -37.87 -15.72 -5.86
N TYR A 397 -36.84 -16.53 -5.57
CA TYR A 397 -35.58 -16.48 -6.33
C TYR A 397 -35.75 -16.89 -7.79
N ALA A 398 -36.69 -17.78 -8.11
CA ALA A 398 -36.97 -18.18 -9.49
C ALA A 398 -37.49 -17.02 -10.34
N VAL A 399 -38.29 -16.13 -9.75
CA VAL A 399 -38.72 -14.89 -10.42
C VAL A 399 -37.56 -13.90 -10.50
N GLU A 400 -36.88 -13.63 -9.38
CA GLU A 400 -35.77 -12.67 -9.32
C GLU A 400 -34.61 -13.00 -10.29
N ALA A 401 -34.35 -14.28 -10.53
CA ALA A 401 -33.36 -14.73 -11.52
C ALA A 401 -33.68 -14.28 -12.95
N GLN A 402 -34.97 -14.08 -13.28
CA GLN A 402 -35.42 -13.60 -14.59
C GLN A 402 -35.30 -12.07 -14.71
N LEU A 403 -34.96 -11.36 -13.62
CA LEU A 403 -34.96 -9.90 -13.53
C LEU A 403 -33.55 -9.27 -13.54
N GLN A 404 -32.50 -10.05 -13.79
CA GLN A 404 -31.12 -9.54 -13.74
C GLN A 404 -30.85 -8.49 -14.82
N ASP A 405 -31.15 -8.80 -16.09
CA ASP A 405 -30.76 -8.00 -17.26
C ASP A 405 -31.87 -7.09 -17.82
N ILE A 406 -32.90 -6.80 -17.03
CA ILE A 406 -34.01 -5.91 -17.42
C ILE A 406 -33.82 -4.48 -16.93
N GLN A 407 -34.55 -3.54 -17.53
CA GLN A 407 -34.51 -2.12 -17.15
C GLN A 407 -35.01 -1.90 -15.72
N PRO A 408 -34.50 -0.88 -14.99
CA PRO A 408 -34.86 -0.66 -13.59
C PRO A 408 -36.37 -0.53 -13.34
N ASP A 409 -37.08 0.24 -14.15
CA ASP A 409 -38.54 0.45 -13.96
C ASP A 409 -39.32 -0.84 -14.17
N GLU A 410 -38.93 -1.65 -15.17
CA GLU A 410 -39.54 -2.96 -15.42
C GLU A 410 -39.21 -3.95 -14.29
N ARG A 411 -37.98 -3.91 -13.75
CA ARG A 411 -37.59 -4.70 -12.58
C ARG A 411 -38.49 -4.39 -11.39
N ARG A 412 -38.69 -3.11 -11.10
CA ARG A 412 -39.57 -2.66 -10.02
C ARG A 412 -41.00 -3.13 -10.25
N HIS A 413 -41.53 -2.94 -11.46
CA HIS A 413 -42.89 -3.35 -11.80
C HIS A 413 -43.08 -4.86 -11.60
N ARG A 414 -42.20 -5.70 -12.16
CA ARG A 414 -42.28 -7.16 -12.00
C ARG A 414 -42.08 -7.62 -10.56
N ARG A 415 -41.21 -6.97 -9.79
CA ARG A 415 -41.07 -7.24 -8.35
C ARG A 415 -42.40 -7.00 -7.63
N GLN A 416 -43.09 -5.89 -7.92
CA GLN A 416 -44.39 -5.57 -7.32
C GLN A 416 -45.51 -6.49 -7.80
N THR A 417 -45.56 -6.87 -9.07
CA THR A 417 -46.66 -7.70 -9.60
C THR A 417 -46.47 -9.20 -9.36
N GLU A 418 -45.23 -9.69 -9.33
CA GLU A 418 -44.92 -11.12 -9.27
C GLU A 418 -44.27 -11.56 -7.95
N ILE A 419 -43.38 -10.74 -7.35
CA ILE A 419 -42.64 -11.13 -6.13
C ILE A 419 -43.36 -10.69 -4.86
N GLU A 420 -43.93 -9.49 -4.82
CA GLU A 420 -44.66 -8.98 -3.65
C GLU A 420 -45.78 -9.93 -3.19
N PRO A 421 -46.62 -10.51 -4.07
CA PRO A 421 -47.61 -11.50 -3.64
C PRO A 421 -47.00 -12.79 -3.05
N LEU A 422 -45.83 -13.20 -3.53
CA LEU A 422 -45.09 -14.35 -2.97
C LEU A 422 -44.51 -14.01 -1.59
N MET A 423 -44.02 -12.79 -1.42
CA MET A 423 -43.54 -12.28 -0.14
C MET A 423 -44.68 -12.22 0.88
N ASP A 424 -45.85 -11.68 0.53
CA ASP A 424 -47.01 -11.64 1.41
C ASP A 424 -47.47 -13.03 1.84
N LYS A 425 -47.51 -13.98 0.88
CA LYS A 425 -47.80 -15.38 1.18
C LYS A 425 -46.79 -15.98 2.17
N LEU A 426 -45.49 -15.72 1.97
CA LEU A 426 -44.45 -16.17 2.89
C LEU A 426 -44.61 -15.52 4.27
N ARG A 427 -44.92 -14.22 4.35
CA ARG A 427 -45.15 -13.51 5.61
C ARG A 427 -46.30 -14.14 6.39
N GLN A 428 -47.43 -14.33 5.74
CA GLN A 428 -48.62 -14.91 6.36
C GLN A 428 -48.33 -16.34 6.82
N TRP A 429 -47.66 -17.13 5.98
CA TRP A 429 -47.24 -18.48 6.35
C TRP A 429 -46.35 -18.50 7.59
N LEU A 430 -45.39 -17.56 7.69
CA LEU A 430 -44.52 -17.44 8.87
C LEU A 430 -45.29 -17.06 10.14
N LEU A 431 -46.25 -16.13 10.04
CA LEU A 431 -47.11 -15.73 11.16
C LEU A 431 -47.97 -16.89 11.65
N ASP A 432 -48.59 -17.63 10.73
CA ASP A 432 -49.44 -18.79 11.04
C ASP A 432 -48.66 -19.93 11.69
N HIS A 433 -47.39 -20.11 11.32
CA HIS A 433 -46.54 -21.15 11.91
C HIS A 433 -45.93 -20.71 13.23
N LYS A 434 -45.67 -19.40 13.41
CA LYS A 434 -45.13 -18.87 14.67
C LYS A 434 -45.96 -19.28 15.88
N ILE A 435 -47.28 -19.22 15.78
CA ILE A 435 -48.21 -19.59 16.87
C ILE A 435 -48.31 -21.10 17.11
N LYS A 436 -47.82 -21.93 16.18
CA LYS A 436 -47.91 -23.40 16.23
C LYS A 436 -46.62 -24.07 16.71
N VAL A 437 -45.50 -23.35 16.70
CA VAL A 437 -44.19 -23.89 17.07
C VAL A 437 -43.89 -23.63 18.55
N PRO A 438 -43.20 -24.55 19.25
CA PRO A 438 -42.83 -24.32 20.64
C PRO A 438 -41.92 -23.10 20.81
N ASP A 439 -42.15 -22.36 21.90
CA ASP A 439 -41.32 -21.24 22.30
C ASP A 439 -39.86 -21.63 22.47
N GLY A 440 -38.96 -20.78 21.98
CA GLY A 440 -37.51 -20.96 22.03
C GLY A 440 -36.95 -22.02 21.07
N SER A 441 -37.80 -22.74 20.32
CA SER A 441 -37.37 -23.74 19.34
C SER A 441 -36.51 -23.14 18.23
N SER A 442 -35.67 -23.97 17.62
CA SER A 442 -34.83 -23.54 16.50
C SER A 442 -35.66 -23.10 15.29
N THR A 443 -36.83 -23.72 15.06
CA THR A 443 -37.83 -23.29 14.08
C THR A 443 -38.36 -21.89 14.41
N MET A 444 -38.78 -21.63 15.65
CA MET A 444 -39.25 -20.31 16.05
C MET A 444 -38.17 -19.24 15.85
N LYS A 445 -36.90 -19.55 16.17
CA LYS A 445 -35.78 -18.62 15.94
C LYS A 445 -35.60 -18.25 14.47
N ALA A 446 -35.78 -19.20 13.53
CA ALA A 446 -35.70 -18.93 12.10
C ALA A 446 -36.88 -18.08 11.59
N ILE A 447 -38.09 -18.37 12.08
CA ILE A 447 -39.29 -17.58 11.80
C ILE A 447 -39.13 -16.16 12.32
N ASP A 448 -38.73 -16.01 13.59
CA ASP A 448 -38.52 -14.72 14.25
C ASP A 448 -37.46 -13.88 13.56
N TYR A 449 -36.37 -14.50 13.09
CA TYR A 449 -35.34 -13.80 12.32
C TYR A 449 -35.93 -13.09 11.11
N SER A 450 -36.76 -13.79 10.34
CA SER A 450 -37.37 -13.26 9.13
C SER A 450 -38.42 -12.20 9.46
N LEU A 451 -39.34 -12.49 10.40
CA LEU A 451 -40.42 -11.57 10.76
C LEU A 451 -39.92 -10.27 11.40
N LYS A 452 -38.86 -10.30 12.22
CA LYS A 452 -38.29 -9.09 12.86
C LYS A 452 -37.62 -8.14 11.87
N ARG A 453 -37.21 -8.65 10.71
CA ARG A 453 -36.51 -7.89 9.66
C ARG A 453 -37.36 -7.73 8.40
N TRP A 454 -38.67 -7.95 8.49
CA TRP A 454 -39.53 -8.06 7.31
C TRP A 454 -39.43 -6.81 6.41
N ASP A 455 -39.51 -5.62 7.00
CA ASP A 455 -39.44 -4.35 6.26
C ASP A 455 -38.09 -4.20 5.51
N ALA A 456 -36.98 -4.58 6.15
CA ALA A 456 -35.67 -4.58 5.52
C ALA A 456 -35.54 -5.69 4.45
N LEU A 457 -36.19 -6.84 4.64
CA LEU A 457 -36.21 -7.95 3.67
C LEU A 457 -37.08 -7.64 2.45
N THR A 458 -38.00 -6.68 2.53
CA THR A 458 -38.87 -6.25 1.43
C THR A 458 -38.40 -4.97 0.75
N THR A 459 -37.36 -4.29 1.26
CA THR A 459 -36.85 -3.02 0.71
C THR A 459 -36.49 -3.11 -0.79
N PHE A 460 -36.00 -4.27 -1.23
CA PHE A 460 -35.65 -4.51 -2.64
C PHE A 460 -36.86 -4.49 -3.60
N LEU A 461 -38.10 -4.64 -3.10
CA LEU A 461 -39.30 -4.64 -3.94
C LEU A 461 -39.52 -3.25 -4.57
N ASP A 462 -39.25 -2.19 -3.81
CA ASP A 462 -39.51 -0.81 -4.22
C ASP A 462 -38.33 -0.15 -4.93
N ASP A 463 -37.10 -0.54 -4.59
CA ASP A 463 -35.88 0.00 -5.20
C ASP A 463 -35.28 -1.00 -6.21
N PRO A 464 -35.35 -0.72 -7.53
CA PRO A 464 -34.83 -1.61 -8.56
C PRO A 464 -33.30 -1.70 -8.59
N HIS A 465 -32.58 -0.83 -7.88
CA HIS A 465 -31.12 -0.87 -7.77
C HIS A 465 -30.63 -1.67 -6.56
N THR A 466 -31.54 -2.07 -5.68
CA THR A 466 -31.25 -2.92 -4.51
C THR A 466 -31.41 -4.40 -4.87
N PRO A 467 -30.32 -5.20 -4.82
CA PRO A 467 -30.39 -6.65 -4.86
C PRO A 467 -31.15 -7.28 -3.70
N ILE A 468 -31.73 -8.46 -3.94
CA ILE A 468 -32.43 -9.26 -2.92
C ILE A 468 -31.51 -9.78 -1.80
N ASP A 469 -30.20 -9.90 -2.06
CA ASP A 469 -29.25 -10.48 -1.11
C ASP A 469 -27.86 -9.84 -1.17
N ASN A 470 -27.02 -10.20 -0.20
CA ASN A 470 -25.66 -9.71 -0.04
C ASN A 470 -24.60 -10.64 -0.65
N ASN A 471 -25.00 -11.64 -1.46
CA ASN A 471 -24.05 -12.63 -1.98
C ASN A 471 -22.99 -11.99 -2.88
N TRP A 472 -23.31 -10.84 -3.50
CA TRP A 472 -22.37 -10.09 -4.34
C TRP A 472 -21.07 -9.73 -3.60
N VAL A 473 -21.16 -9.14 -2.40
CA VAL A 473 -19.98 -8.82 -1.58
C VAL A 473 -19.38 -10.06 -0.93
N GLU A 474 -20.20 -11.04 -0.50
CA GLU A 474 -19.69 -12.31 0.03
C GLU A 474 -18.78 -13.02 -0.99
N ASN A 475 -19.12 -12.94 -2.28
CA ASN A 475 -18.29 -13.47 -3.35
C ASN A 475 -16.96 -12.72 -3.52
N GLN A 476 -16.90 -11.42 -3.20
CA GLN A 476 -15.64 -10.66 -3.21
C GLN A 476 -14.75 -10.99 -2.00
N ILE A 477 -15.37 -11.37 -0.88
CA ILE A 477 -14.67 -11.80 0.34
C ILE A 477 -14.16 -13.26 0.22
N ARG A 478 -14.86 -14.11 -0.54
CA ARG A 478 -14.55 -15.55 -0.64
C ARG A 478 -13.09 -15.86 -1.03
N PRO A 479 -12.46 -15.19 -2.01
CA PRO A 479 -11.03 -15.35 -2.28
C PRO A 479 -10.16 -15.11 -1.05
N ILE A 480 -10.47 -14.08 -0.27
CA ILE A 480 -9.72 -13.75 0.97
C ILE A 480 -9.82 -14.88 1.99
N ALA A 481 -10.98 -15.54 2.08
CA ALA A 481 -11.16 -16.71 2.93
C ALA A 481 -10.27 -17.89 2.52
N VAL A 482 -10.03 -18.08 1.21
CA VAL A 482 -9.05 -19.05 0.70
C VAL A 482 -7.64 -18.60 1.05
N GLY A 483 -7.31 -17.33 0.83
CA GLY A 483 -6.02 -16.74 1.17
C GLY A 483 -5.63 -16.89 2.64
N ARG A 484 -6.57 -16.75 3.58
CA ARG A 484 -6.31 -16.94 5.02
C ARG A 484 -5.67 -18.28 5.36
N LYS A 485 -5.93 -19.33 4.57
CA LYS A 485 -5.30 -20.65 4.75
C LYS A 485 -3.81 -20.63 4.36
N ASN A 486 -3.39 -19.68 3.53
CA ASN A 486 -2.03 -19.57 2.98
C ASN A 486 -1.11 -18.60 3.73
N TRP A 487 -1.63 -17.49 4.29
CA TRP A 487 -0.81 -16.44 4.90
C TRP A 487 -1.00 -16.25 6.43
N LEU A 488 -1.83 -17.05 7.10
CA LEU A 488 -2.07 -17.12 8.57
C LEU A 488 -2.53 -15.84 9.30
N PHE A 489 -1.98 -14.66 8.98
CA PHE A 489 -2.29 -13.35 9.55
C PHE A 489 -2.02 -12.21 8.56
N ALA A 490 -2.65 -11.05 8.76
CA ALA A 490 -2.45 -9.85 7.93
C ALA A 490 -1.20 -9.03 8.30
N GLY A 491 -0.49 -9.42 9.36
CA GLY A 491 0.66 -8.71 9.90
C GLY A 491 0.25 -7.72 10.99
N SER A 492 0.97 -6.61 11.12
CA SER A 492 0.58 -5.46 11.95
C SER A 492 -0.70 -4.79 11.42
N LEU A 493 -1.24 -3.80 12.15
CA LEU A 493 -2.34 -2.96 11.65
C LEU A 493 -1.98 -2.31 10.31
N ARG A 494 -0.77 -1.75 10.24
CA ARG A 494 -0.24 -1.06 9.07
C ARG A 494 -0.11 -2.00 7.87
N SER A 495 0.42 -3.19 8.10
CA SER A 495 0.47 -4.25 7.09
C SER A 495 -0.93 -4.65 6.59
N GLY A 496 -1.90 -4.81 7.50
CA GLY A 496 -3.26 -5.12 7.12
C GLY A 496 -3.93 -4.05 6.26
N GLN A 497 -3.70 -2.76 6.56
CA GLN A 497 -4.20 -1.63 5.77
C GLN A 497 -3.63 -1.61 4.35
N ARG A 498 -2.30 -1.75 4.21
CA ARG A 498 -1.65 -1.83 2.88
C ARG A 498 -2.14 -3.04 2.08
N ASN A 499 -2.25 -4.20 2.72
CA ASN A 499 -2.75 -5.41 2.09
C ASN A 499 -4.19 -5.21 1.59
N ALA A 500 -5.03 -4.52 2.37
CA ALA A 500 -6.40 -4.20 1.98
C ALA A 500 -6.45 -3.25 0.78
N ALA A 501 -5.56 -2.26 0.70
CA ALA A 501 -5.44 -1.38 -0.45
C ALA A 501 -5.15 -2.16 -1.73
N ILE A 502 -4.14 -3.05 -1.71
CA ILE A 502 -3.79 -3.87 -2.87
C ILE A 502 -4.93 -4.83 -3.23
N MET A 503 -5.54 -5.50 -2.24
CA MET A 503 -6.70 -6.38 -2.47
C MET A 503 -7.88 -5.64 -3.10
N SER A 504 -8.12 -4.38 -2.72
CA SER A 504 -9.21 -3.56 -3.26
C SER A 504 -9.03 -3.33 -4.76
N LEU A 505 -7.82 -2.96 -5.17
CA LEU A 505 -7.49 -2.72 -6.57
C LEU A 505 -7.51 -4.02 -7.38
N VAL A 506 -6.91 -5.10 -6.87
CA VAL A 506 -6.91 -6.41 -7.54
C VAL A 506 -8.33 -6.93 -7.75
N GLN A 507 -9.16 -6.88 -6.70
CA GLN A 507 -10.52 -7.41 -6.79
C GLN A 507 -11.41 -6.52 -7.66
N SER A 508 -11.25 -5.20 -7.58
CA SER A 508 -11.96 -4.27 -8.46
C SER A 508 -11.52 -4.41 -9.92
N ALA A 509 -10.25 -4.66 -10.22
CA ALA A 509 -9.79 -4.97 -11.57
C ALA A 509 -10.47 -6.24 -12.12
N LYS A 510 -10.50 -7.33 -11.32
CA LYS A 510 -11.21 -8.56 -11.68
C LYS A 510 -12.70 -8.33 -11.92
N LEU A 511 -13.35 -7.51 -11.10
CA LEU A 511 -14.77 -7.16 -11.25
C LEU A 511 -15.09 -6.44 -12.56
N ASN A 512 -14.12 -5.69 -13.11
CA ASN A 512 -14.26 -5.01 -14.41
C ASN A 512 -13.72 -5.86 -15.58
N GLY A 513 -13.43 -7.14 -15.36
CA GLY A 513 -12.90 -8.04 -16.40
C GLY A 513 -11.47 -7.72 -16.83
N LEU A 514 -10.73 -6.91 -16.06
CA LEU A 514 -9.35 -6.55 -16.37
C LEU A 514 -8.39 -7.65 -15.93
N ASN A 515 -7.27 -7.78 -16.65
CA ASN A 515 -6.12 -8.55 -16.17
C ASN A 515 -5.42 -7.78 -15.05
N PRO A 516 -5.39 -8.28 -13.80
CA PRO A 516 -4.78 -7.55 -12.68
C PRO A 516 -3.28 -7.28 -12.84
N LEU A 517 -2.57 -8.13 -13.60
CA LEU A 517 -1.14 -7.94 -13.87
C LEU A 517 -0.94 -6.71 -14.76
N GLU A 518 -1.62 -6.67 -15.92
CA GLU A 518 -1.54 -5.54 -16.86
C GLU A 518 -1.97 -4.23 -16.20
N TYR A 519 -3.08 -4.27 -15.46
CA TYR A 519 -3.60 -3.11 -14.75
C TYR A 519 -2.61 -2.57 -13.71
N LEU A 520 -2.08 -3.44 -12.82
CA LEU A 520 -1.15 -2.98 -11.79
C LEU A 520 0.19 -2.52 -12.35
N THR A 521 0.68 -3.15 -13.42
CA THR A 521 1.90 -2.70 -14.13
C THR A 521 1.73 -1.27 -14.64
N ASP A 522 0.69 -1.01 -15.45
CA ASP A 522 0.43 0.32 -16.03
C ASP A 522 0.16 1.38 -14.95
N VAL A 523 -0.65 1.03 -13.93
CA VAL A 523 -0.94 1.94 -12.82
C VAL A 523 0.35 2.31 -12.08
N MET A 524 1.21 1.35 -11.73
CA MET A 524 2.45 1.65 -11.02
C MET A 524 3.47 2.42 -11.87
N ASP A 525 3.42 2.30 -13.19
CA ASP A 525 4.23 3.13 -14.09
C ASP A 525 3.74 4.58 -14.16
N ARG A 526 2.43 4.80 -14.20
CA ARG A 526 1.83 6.13 -14.36
C ARG A 526 1.72 6.91 -13.05
N LEU A 527 1.39 6.22 -11.96
CA LEU A 527 1.06 6.82 -10.66
C LEU A 527 2.10 7.83 -10.15
N PRO A 528 3.43 7.61 -10.26
CA PRO A 528 4.44 8.57 -9.82
C PRO A 528 4.38 9.94 -10.52
N THR A 529 3.80 10.01 -11.71
CA THR A 529 3.65 11.24 -12.50
C THR A 529 2.19 11.67 -12.71
N GLN A 530 1.23 10.86 -12.26
CA GLN A 530 -0.20 11.14 -12.44
C GLN A 530 -0.62 12.34 -11.58
N PRO A 531 -1.17 13.42 -12.18
CA PRO A 531 -1.74 14.51 -11.41
C PRO A 531 -2.88 14.01 -10.53
N TYR A 532 -2.92 14.45 -9.26
CA TYR A 532 -3.98 14.03 -8.32
C TYR A 532 -5.39 14.30 -8.85
N SER A 533 -5.59 15.43 -9.55
CA SER A 533 -6.87 15.79 -10.19
C SER A 533 -7.32 14.80 -11.27
N LYS A 534 -6.43 13.96 -11.78
CA LYS A 534 -6.67 12.94 -12.80
C LYS A 534 -6.52 11.52 -12.27
N ILE A 535 -6.42 11.32 -10.95
CA ILE A 535 -6.24 9.97 -10.38
C ILE A 535 -7.38 9.02 -10.74
N ASN A 536 -8.58 9.55 -10.98
CA ASN A 536 -9.75 8.79 -11.39
C ASN A 536 -9.59 8.08 -12.74
N GLU A 537 -8.69 8.55 -13.62
CA GLU A 537 -8.37 7.90 -14.90
C GLU A 537 -7.67 6.54 -14.71
N LEU A 538 -7.04 6.33 -13.54
CA LEU A 538 -6.36 5.09 -13.17
C LEU A 538 -7.29 4.10 -12.44
N LEU A 539 -8.54 4.47 -12.14
CA LEU A 539 -9.45 3.57 -11.42
C LEU A 539 -9.86 2.39 -12.32
N PRO A 540 -10.10 1.19 -11.75
CA PRO A 540 -10.37 -0.01 -12.54
C PRO A 540 -11.51 0.10 -13.57
N HIS A 541 -12.56 0.88 -13.28
CA HIS A 541 -13.70 1.07 -14.18
C HIS A 541 -13.46 2.12 -15.28
N ASN A 542 -12.45 2.98 -15.13
CA ASN A 542 -12.07 4.01 -16.11
C ASN A 542 -10.77 3.66 -16.85
N TRP A 543 -10.03 2.67 -16.35
CA TRP A 543 -8.71 2.34 -16.83
C TRP A 543 -8.75 1.90 -18.29
N LYS A 544 -7.82 2.44 -19.05
CA LYS A 544 -7.50 2.03 -20.41
C LYS A 544 -6.00 1.79 -20.46
N PRO A 545 -5.55 0.71 -21.10
CA PRO A 545 -4.11 0.47 -21.27
C PRO A 545 -3.48 1.66 -21.99
N ALA A 546 -2.26 2.01 -21.61
CA ALA A 546 -1.46 2.94 -22.40
C ALA A 546 -1.26 2.35 -23.81
N ASN A 547 -1.58 3.13 -24.84
CA ASN A 547 -1.37 2.77 -26.24
C ASN A 547 0.12 2.71 -26.59
#